data_AF-A0A7J5XWG8-F1
#
_entry.id   AF-A0A7J5XWG8-F1
#
_cell.length_a   1.000
_cell.length_b   1.000
_cell.length_c   1.000
_cell.angle_alpha   90.00
_cell.angle_beta   90.00
_cell.angle_gamma   90.00
#
_symmetry.space_group_name_H-M   'P 1'
#
loop_
_entity.id
_entity.type
_entity.pdbx_description
1 polymer ?
#
loop_
_entity_poly.entity_id
_entity_poly.type
_entity_poly.pdbx_seq_one_letter_code
_entity_poly.pdbx_strand_id
1 'polypeptide(L)'
;MSDIGNITSSSEQFSARFCSSRDPSCVEFTIQNSGTVNIMGGNVTVTQDEQVEFQCVSSKWFPIPTVSWTWNSEAVNSSLYNTTSIADGDFFNCTSVLKFQAVRDTQIECRATMTLASPQSSSVYLVVVPKPTDWTVLIAVVVSIGSFALLVLLIIGIIFCYKRRKEKSVAPSELTDSGFFPANGSFSEMPDVVNSTHTGNAYLT
;
A
#
# COMPACT_ATOMS: atom_id res chain seq x y z
N MET A 1 -46.80 60.37 19.44
CA MET A 1 -45.40 60.74 19.22
C MET A 1 -44.59 59.48 19.48
N SER A 2 -44.30 58.71 18.44
CA SER A 2 -43.57 57.44 18.54
C SER A 2 -42.08 57.75 18.56
N ASP A 3 -41.45 57.57 19.74
CA ASP A 3 -40.01 57.69 19.90
C ASP A 3 -39.31 56.67 19.01
N ILE A 4 -38.56 57.18 18.03
CA ILE A 4 -37.72 56.36 17.15
C ILE A 4 -36.50 55.96 17.99
N GLY A 5 -36.46 54.70 18.41
CA GLY A 5 -35.30 54.13 19.09
C GLY A 5 -34.04 54.28 18.24
N ASN A 6 -32.95 54.74 18.85
CA ASN A 6 -31.69 54.99 18.17
C ASN A 6 -31.05 53.66 17.71
N ILE A 7 -30.88 53.46 16.40
CA ILE A 7 -30.23 52.29 15.82
C ILE A 7 -28.72 52.49 15.92
N THR A 8 -28.08 51.90 16.93
CA THR A 8 -26.61 51.83 17.01
C THR A 8 -26.13 50.58 16.28
N SER A 9 -25.31 50.78 15.25
CA SER A 9 -24.63 49.68 14.54
C SER A 9 -23.83 48.84 15.54
N SER A 10 -24.10 47.54 15.61
CA SER A 10 -23.34 46.60 16.44
C SER A 10 -21.95 46.36 15.83
N SER A 11 -21.00 45.89 16.65
CA SER A 11 -19.58 45.68 16.31
C SER A 11 -19.36 44.56 15.28
N GLU A 12 -20.38 43.77 14.98
CA GLU A 12 -20.37 42.66 14.02
C GLU A 12 -21.15 43.10 12.77
N GLN A 13 -20.57 42.93 11.57
CA GLN A 13 -21.09 43.48 10.29
C GLN A 13 -22.57 43.17 10.00
N PHE A 14 -23.16 42.13 10.62
CA PHE A 14 -24.55 41.74 10.43
C PHE A 14 -25.33 41.61 11.75
N SER A 15 -25.09 42.53 12.68
CA SER A 15 -25.84 42.63 13.92
C SER A 15 -26.58 43.96 14.06
N ALA A 16 -27.81 43.92 14.57
CA ALA A 16 -28.61 45.10 14.87
C ALA A 16 -29.05 45.08 16.33
N ARG A 17 -28.89 46.21 17.02
CA ARG A 17 -29.24 46.34 18.43
C ARG A 17 -30.29 47.44 18.62
N PHE A 18 -31.35 47.11 19.34
CA PHE A 18 -32.42 48.03 19.70
C PHE A 18 -32.49 48.12 21.21
N CYS A 19 -32.36 49.33 21.76
CA CYS A 19 -32.43 49.57 23.20
C CYS A 19 -33.65 50.41 23.56
N SER A 20 -34.30 50.09 24.69
CA SER A 20 -35.34 50.94 25.24
C SER A 20 -34.73 52.26 25.74
N SER A 21 -35.41 53.37 25.50
CA SER A 21 -35.00 54.68 26.05
C SER A 21 -35.37 54.85 27.53
N ARG A 22 -36.29 54.01 28.04
CA ARG A 22 -36.81 54.11 29.41
C ARG A 22 -36.16 53.12 30.37
N ASP A 23 -35.66 52.00 29.85
CA ASP A 23 -35.04 50.92 30.61
C ASP A 23 -33.74 50.50 29.91
N PRO A 24 -32.70 50.04 30.62
CA PRO A 24 -31.43 49.61 30.03
C PRO A 24 -31.50 48.29 29.24
N SER A 25 -32.71 47.80 28.95
CA SER A 25 -32.92 46.57 28.19
C SER A 25 -32.68 46.79 26.70
N CYS A 26 -31.90 45.90 26.09
CA CYS A 26 -31.65 45.89 24.66
C CYS A 26 -31.93 44.52 24.08
N VAL A 27 -32.38 44.49 22.83
CA VAL A 27 -32.50 43.29 22.00
C VAL A 27 -31.44 43.38 20.92
N GLU A 28 -30.71 42.28 20.68
CA GLU A 28 -29.73 42.17 19.61
C GLU A 28 -30.13 41.05 18.66
N PHE A 29 -30.13 41.36 17.36
CA PHE A 29 -30.34 40.42 16.28
C PHE A 29 -28.99 40.19 15.61
N THR A 30 -28.59 38.92 15.47
CA THR A 30 -27.36 38.54 14.78
C THR A 30 -27.69 37.61 13.62
N ILE A 31 -27.19 37.93 12.44
CA ILE A 31 -27.38 37.10 11.25
C ILE A 31 -26.20 36.14 11.12
N GLN A 32 -26.51 34.87 10.87
CA GLN A 32 -25.54 33.83 10.58
C GLN A 32 -25.78 33.29 9.17
N ASN A 33 -24.71 33.20 8.39
CA ASN A 33 -24.73 32.63 7.05
C ASN A 33 -23.98 31.29 7.02
N SER A 34 -24.70 30.19 6.82
CA SER A 34 -24.11 28.88 6.59
C SER A 34 -23.61 28.76 5.16
N GLY A 35 -22.31 28.50 5.02
CA GLY A 35 -21.67 28.32 3.72
C GLY A 35 -21.77 26.89 3.19
N THR A 36 -20.72 26.45 2.51
CA THR A 36 -20.52 25.05 2.07
C THR A 36 -19.39 24.40 2.85
N VAL A 37 -19.41 23.07 2.98
CA VAL A 37 -18.36 22.24 3.58
C VAL A 37 -18.10 21.08 2.65
N ASN A 38 -16.84 20.84 2.31
CA ASN A 38 -16.46 19.74 1.46
C ASN A 38 -15.12 19.14 1.89
N ILE A 39 -15.03 17.81 1.88
CA ILE A 39 -13.75 17.12 2.02
C ILE A 39 -13.14 16.93 0.64
N MET A 40 -11.91 17.40 0.47
CA MET A 40 -11.16 17.28 -0.76
C MET A 40 -10.64 15.85 -0.93
N GLY A 41 -10.64 15.32 -2.16
CA GLY A 41 -10.03 14.03 -2.48
C GLY A 41 -10.95 12.81 -2.38
N GLY A 42 -12.19 12.94 -1.92
CA GLY A 42 -13.18 11.86 -1.94
C GLY A 42 -12.81 10.65 -1.07
N ASN A 43 -13.18 9.45 -1.50
CA ASN A 43 -12.87 8.21 -0.79
C ASN A 43 -11.41 7.80 -1.06
N VAL A 44 -10.72 7.34 -0.02
CA VAL A 44 -9.29 7.02 -0.08
C VAL A 44 -9.07 5.56 0.32
N THR A 45 -8.19 4.87 -0.40
CA THR A 45 -7.75 3.51 -0.07
C THR A 45 -6.25 3.52 0.21
N VAL A 46 -5.84 3.06 1.39
CA VAL A 46 -4.46 3.19 1.88
C VAL A 46 -4.00 1.90 2.55
N THR A 47 -2.70 1.63 2.52
CA THR A 47 -2.14 0.47 3.21
C THR A 47 -2.19 0.62 4.73
N GLN A 48 -2.29 -0.50 5.45
CA GLN A 48 -2.32 -0.49 6.91
C GLN A 48 -1.07 0.17 7.50
N ASP A 49 -1.29 1.00 8.53
CA ASP A 49 -0.27 1.78 9.27
C ASP A 49 0.46 2.85 8.45
N GLU A 50 -0.10 3.23 7.31
CA GLU A 50 0.38 4.35 6.50
C GLU A 50 -0.33 5.67 6.90
N GLN A 51 0.40 6.78 6.85
CA GLN A 51 -0.12 8.07 7.28
C GLN A 51 -1.01 8.66 6.20
N VAL A 52 -2.22 9.09 6.61
CA VAL A 52 -3.22 9.69 5.72
C VAL A 52 -3.52 11.11 6.11
N GLU A 53 -3.90 11.90 5.11
CA GLU A 53 -4.26 13.31 5.25
C GLU A 53 -5.61 13.58 4.58
N PHE A 54 -6.52 14.21 5.33
CA PHE A 54 -7.80 14.68 4.83
C PHE A 54 -7.86 16.20 4.99
N GLN A 55 -8.27 16.88 3.91
CA GLN A 55 -8.45 18.32 3.90
C GLN A 55 -9.92 18.66 3.75
N CYS A 56 -10.47 19.37 4.73
CA CYS A 56 -11.82 19.91 4.69
C CYS A 56 -11.79 21.40 4.40
N VAL A 57 -12.59 21.84 3.45
CA VAL A 57 -12.72 23.24 3.05
C VAL A 57 -14.14 23.69 3.31
N SER A 58 -14.27 24.79 4.06
CA SER A 58 -15.51 25.50 4.27
C SER A 58 -15.45 26.85 3.56
N SER A 59 -16.51 27.23 2.84
CA SER A 59 -16.52 28.44 2.01
C SER A 59 -17.76 29.29 2.24
N LYS A 60 -17.59 30.62 2.24
CA LYS A 60 -18.67 31.62 2.38
C LYS A 60 -19.40 31.61 3.73
N TRP A 61 -18.67 31.40 4.83
CA TRP A 61 -19.27 31.36 6.17
C TRP A 61 -19.25 32.74 6.85
N PHE A 62 -20.31 33.08 7.61
CA PHE A 62 -20.27 34.24 8.51
C PHE A 62 -21.10 33.99 9.78
N PRO A 63 -20.54 34.10 11.00
CA PRO A 63 -19.13 34.37 11.32
C PRO A 63 -18.22 33.17 11.00
N ILE A 64 -16.97 33.19 11.48
CA ILE A 64 -16.04 32.06 11.36
C ILE A 64 -16.67 30.81 11.98
N PRO A 65 -16.81 29.69 11.24
CA PRO A 65 -17.33 28.45 11.80
C PRO A 65 -16.35 27.74 12.71
N THR A 66 -16.88 26.93 13.62
CA THR A 66 -16.10 25.92 14.32
C THR A 66 -16.05 24.65 13.46
N VAL A 67 -14.85 24.30 12.99
CA VAL A 67 -14.62 23.06 12.22
C VAL A 67 -14.20 21.93 13.15
N SER A 68 -14.88 20.80 13.06
CA SER A 68 -14.63 19.60 13.84
C SER A 68 -14.67 18.36 12.97
N TRP A 69 -14.01 17.30 13.41
CA TRP A 69 -13.95 16.02 12.71
C TRP A 69 -14.55 14.90 13.55
N THR A 70 -15.18 13.95 12.88
CA THR A 70 -15.67 12.74 13.53
C THR A 70 -15.29 11.48 12.74
N TRP A 71 -15.04 10.39 13.48
CA TRP A 71 -14.81 9.04 12.96
C TRP A 71 -16.00 8.16 13.33
N ASN A 72 -16.76 7.68 12.36
CA ASN A 72 -17.98 6.90 12.62
C ASN A 72 -18.92 7.59 13.64
N SER A 73 -19.05 8.92 13.57
CA SER A 73 -19.78 9.79 14.52
C SER A 73 -19.11 10.03 15.89
N GLU A 74 -17.93 9.49 16.14
CA GLU A 74 -17.14 9.76 17.36
C GLU A 74 -16.22 10.98 17.16
N ALA A 75 -16.16 11.88 18.14
CA ALA A 75 -15.35 13.10 18.01
C ALA A 75 -13.85 12.79 17.97
N VAL A 76 -13.17 13.32 16.96
CA VAL A 76 -11.72 13.21 16.83
C VAL A 76 -11.04 14.22 17.76
N ASN A 77 -9.90 13.83 18.34
CA ASN A 77 -9.12 14.72 19.18
C ASN A 77 -8.62 15.93 18.37
N SER A 78 -8.80 17.14 18.91
CA SER A 78 -8.36 18.39 18.29
C SER A 78 -6.85 18.50 18.07
N SER A 79 -6.04 17.65 18.70
CA SER A 79 -4.59 17.60 18.46
C SER A 79 -4.21 16.99 17.10
N LEU A 80 -5.12 16.23 16.46
CA LEU A 80 -4.86 15.54 15.19
C LEU A 80 -5.16 16.41 13.97
N TYR A 81 -5.84 17.53 14.15
CA TYR A 81 -6.19 18.42 13.05
C TYR A 81 -5.86 19.88 13.37
N ASN A 82 -5.53 20.62 12.32
CA ASN A 82 -5.32 22.06 12.41
C ASN A 82 -6.30 22.78 11.48
N THR A 83 -6.88 23.88 11.95
CA THR A 83 -7.85 24.66 11.20
C THR A 83 -7.32 26.08 11.02
N THR A 84 -7.23 26.51 9.78
CA THR A 84 -6.93 27.89 9.39
C THR A 84 -8.20 28.59 8.92
N SER A 85 -8.33 29.88 9.20
CA SER A 85 -9.44 30.71 8.72
C SER A 85 -8.88 31.93 7.99
N ILE A 86 -9.47 32.25 6.85
CA ILE A 86 -9.04 33.33 5.98
C ILE A 86 -10.29 34.14 5.62
N ALA A 87 -10.19 35.46 5.73
CA ALA A 87 -11.25 36.37 5.29
C ALA A 87 -11.29 36.46 3.76
N ASP A 88 -12.48 36.39 3.19
CA ASP A 88 -12.79 36.48 1.77
C ASP A 88 -13.95 37.48 1.60
N GLY A 89 -13.60 38.77 1.53
CA GLY A 89 -14.55 39.85 1.64
C GLY A 89 -15.20 39.88 3.03
N ASP A 90 -16.53 39.83 3.07
CA ASP A 90 -17.33 39.78 4.30
C ASP A 90 -17.56 38.36 4.83
N PHE A 91 -17.02 37.34 4.15
CA PHE A 91 -17.16 35.94 4.55
C PHE A 91 -15.83 35.34 4.96
N PHE A 92 -15.89 34.17 5.58
CA PHE A 92 -14.73 33.40 6.00
C PHE A 92 -14.68 32.06 5.29
N ASN A 93 -13.48 31.72 4.82
CA ASN A 93 -13.15 30.43 4.28
C ASN A 93 -12.20 29.74 5.27
N CYS A 94 -12.59 28.59 5.80
CA CYS A 94 -11.75 27.83 6.72
C CYS A 94 -11.28 26.53 6.09
N THR A 95 -10.01 26.19 6.31
CA THR A 95 -9.41 24.94 5.86
C THR A 95 -8.94 24.16 7.07
N SER A 96 -9.39 22.92 7.21
CA SER A 96 -8.95 22.02 8.27
C SER A 96 -8.21 20.83 7.68
N VAL A 97 -7.04 20.49 8.24
CA VAL A 97 -6.20 19.38 7.79
C VAL A 97 -6.08 18.37 8.93
N LEU A 98 -6.62 17.17 8.71
CA LEU A 98 -6.61 16.05 9.65
C LEU A 98 -5.55 15.02 9.21
N LYS A 99 -4.66 14.64 10.13
CA LYS A 99 -3.59 13.65 9.86
C LYS A 99 -3.57 12.54 10.91
N PHE A 100 -3.56 11.29 10.46
CA PHE A 100 -3.50 10.12 11.35
C PHE A 100 -3.02 8.87 10.60
N GLN A 101 -2.81 7.77 11.33
CA GLN A 101 -2.41 6.49 10.74
C GLN A 101 -3.62 5.65 10.34
N ALA A 102 -3.59 5.06 9.14
CA ALA A 102 -4.64 4.21 8.62
C ALA A 102 -4.65 2.83 9.32
N VAL A 103 -5.42 2.70 10.39
CA VAL A 103 -5.51 1.45 11.16
C VAL A 103 -6.68 0.57 10.72
N ARG A 104 -7.84 1.16 10.46
CA ARG A 104 -9.09 0.45 10.15
C ARG A 104 -10.00 1.26 9.22
N ASP A 105 -10.88 0.56 8.54
CA ASP A 105 -11.95 1.16 7.73
C ASP A 105 -12.80 2.10 8.58
N THR A 106 -12.91 3.35 8.15
CA THR A 106 -13.55 4.39 8.94
C THR A 106 -14.25 5.39 8.02
N GLN A 107 -15.46 5.80 8.40
CA GLN A 107 -16.12 6.95 7.79
C GLN A 107 -15.66 8.23 8.48
N ILE A 108 -15.13 9.14 7.70
CA ILE A 108 -14.62 10.42 8.17
C ILE A 108 -15.63 11.48 7.80
N GLU A 109 -16.07 12.25 8.77
CA GLU A 109 -17.00 13.36 8.56
C GLU A 109 -16.39 14.66 9.10
N CYS A 110 -16.35 15.68 8.25
CA CYS A 110 -16.02 17.04 8.62
C CYS A 110 -17.32 17.80 8.89
N ARG A 111 -17.40 18.50 10.03
CA ARG A 111 -18.55 19.29 10.46
C ARG A 111 -18.15 20.73 10.71
N ALA A 112 -18.87 21.67 10.08
CA ALA A 112 -18.81 23.09 10.41
C ALA A 112 -20.06 23.49 11.19
N THR A 113 -19.85 24.08 12.38
CA THR A 113 -20.92 24.45 13.30
C THR A 113 -20.85 25.93 13.65
N MET A 114 -22.02 26.51 13.91
CA MET A 114 -22.19 27.83 14.49
C MET A 114 -23.13 27.74 15.70
N THR A 115 -23.18 28.81 16.49
CA THR A 115 -23.96 28.85 17.73
C THR A 115 -25.47 28.69 17.52
N LEU A 116 -26.04 29.15 16.40
CA LEU A 116 -27.49 29.12 16.15
C LEU A 116 -27.90 28.38 14.86
N ALA A 117 -26.96 28.08 13.95
CA ALA A 117 -27.26 27.41 12.69
C ALA A 117 -27.14 25.88 12.79
N SER A 118 -27.92 25.16 11.98
CA SER A 118 -27.77 23.72 11.83
C SER A 118 -26.37 23.38 11.30
N PRO A 119 -25.71 22.33 11.84
CA PRO A 119 -24.37 21.96 11.42
C PRO A 119 -24.38 21.48 9.97
N GLN A 120 -23.42 21.93 9.17
CA GLN A 120 -23.20 21.41 7.82
C GLN A 120 -22.05 20.41 7.84
N SER A 121 -22.17 19.33 7.08
CA SER A 121 -21.15 18.30 7.06
C SER A 121 -20.91 17.69 5.69
N SER A 122 -19.72 17.09 5.55
CA SER A 122 -19.30 16.31 4.39
C SER A 122 -18.62 15.05 4.89
N SER A 123 -18.90 13.92 4.26
CA SER A 123 -18.38 12.61 4.67
C SER A 123 -17.67 11.88 3.53
N VAL A 124 -16.60 11.16 3.85
CA VAL A 124 -15.84 10.29 2.95
C VAL A 124 -15.46 8.98 3.63
N TYR A 125 -15.10 7.97 2.85
CA TYR A 125 -14.68 6.67 3.36
C TYR A 125 -13.17 6.47 3.22
N LEU A 126 -12.54 6.01 4.30
CA LEU A 126 -11.20 5.45 4.31
C LEU A 126 -11.30 3.93 4.31
N VAL A 127 -10.67 3.29 3.33
CA VAL A 127 -10.54 1.83 3.22
C VAL A 127 -9.08 1.45 3.45
N VAL A 128 -8.83 0.56 4.38
CA VAL A 128 -7.48 0.13 4.78
C VAL A 128 -7.21 -1.25 4.21
N VAL A 129 -6.20 -1.35 3.35
CA VAL A 129 -5.76 -2.63 2.80
C VAL A 129 -4.63 -3.23 3.64
N PRO A 130 -4.66 -4.54 3.92
CA PRO A 130 -3.58 -5.19 4.67
C PRO A 130 -2.24 -5.00 3.96
N LYS A 131 -1.20 -4.70 4.75
CA LYS A 131 0.16 -4.64 4.21
C LYS A 131 0.58 -6.03 3.73
N PRO A 132 1.15 -6.17 2.52
CA PRO A 132 1.65 -7.46 2.08
C PRO A 132 2.71 -7.96 3.06
N THR A 133 2.60 -9.22 3.47
CA THR A 133 3.58 -9.86 4.33
C THR A 133 4.95 -9.83 3.67
N ASP A 134 5.96 -9.36 4.40
CA ASP A 134 7.33 -9.33 3.90
C ASP A 134 7.95 -10.74 3.99
N TRP A 135 7.72 -11.55 2.95
CA TRP A 135 8.26 -12.91 2.82
C TRP A 135 9.78 -12.94 2.69
N THR A 136 10.43 -11.79 2.49
CA THR A 136 11.89 -11.68 2.28
C THR A 136 12.66 -12.30 3.45
N VAL A 137 12.21 -12.08 4.68
CA VAL A 137 12.86 -12.64 5.88
C VAL A 137 12.77 -14.17 5.87
N LEU A 138 11.60 -14.72 5.56
CA LEU A 138 11.37 -16.16 5.54
C LEU A 138 12.14 -16.83 4.40
N ILE A 139 12.15 -16.21 3.22
CA ILE A 139 12.95 -16.66 2.06
C ILE A 139 14.44 -16.65 2.41
N ALA A 140 14.96 -15.57 3.02
CA ALA A 140 16.36 -15.47 3.40
C ALA A 140 16.78 -16.57 4.38
N VAL A 141 15.93 -16.88 5.37
CA VAL A 141 16.17 -17.97 6.33
C VAL A 141 16.20 -19.33 5.62
N VAL A 142 15.22 -19.61 4.77
CA VAL A 142 15.13 -20.90 4.04
C VAL A 142 16.32 -21.09 3.10
N VAL A 143 16.72 -20.05 2.36
CA VAL A 143 17.88 -20.10 1.45
C VAL A 143 19.19 -20.33 2.21
N SER A 144 19.36 -19.69 3.38
CA SER A 144 20.53 -19.88 4.23
C SER A 144 20.65 -21.32 4.72
N ILE A 145 19.57 -21.90 5.25
CA ILE A 145 19.53 -23.29 5.72
C ILE A 145 19.76 -24.26 4.56
N GLY A 146 19.11 -24.02 3.41
CA GLY A 146 19.25 -24.86 2.22
C GLY A 146 20.69 -24.87 1.70
N SER A 147 21.33 -23.71 1.61
CA SER A 147 22.73 -23.58 1.20
C SER A 147 23.67 -24.30 2.16
N PHE A 148 23.48 -24.09 3.48
CA PHE A 148 24.30 -24.75 4.50
C PHE A 148 24.18 -26.27 4.46
N ALA A 149 22.96 -26.81 4.36
CA ALA A 149 22.73 -28.24 4.25
C ALA A 149 23.36 -28.84 2.98
N LEU A 150 23.23 -28.16 1.84
CA LEU A 150 23.82 -28.58 0.57
C LEU A 150 25.36 -28.60 0.67
N LEU A 151 25.96 -27.58 1.30
CA LEU A 151 27.39 -27.50 1.54
C LEU A 151 27.89 -28.67 2.42
N VAL A 152 27.16 -29.00 3.50
CA VAL A 152 27.45 -30.15 4.36
C VAL A 152 27.36 -31.48 3.59
N LEU A 153 26.32 -31.68 2.78
CA LEU A 153 26.16 -32.89 1.96
C LEU A 153 27.28 -33.05 0.94
N LEU A 154 27.73 -31.95 0.32
CA LEU A 154 28.88 -31.97 -0.59
C LEU A 154 30.16 -32.38 0.14
N ILE A 155 30.44 -31.80 1.33
CA ILE A 155 31.61 -32.18 2.13
C ILE A 155 31.57 -33.68 2.49
N ILE A 156 30.42 -34.18 2.96
CA ILE A 156 30.24 -35.60 3.30
C ILE A 156 30.46 -36.49 2.07
N GLY A 157 29.85 -36.13 0.93
CA GLY A 157 29.98 -36.86 -0.33
C GLY A 157 31.44 -36.92 -0.81
N ILE A 158 32.16 -35.81 -0.72
CA ILE A 158 33.59 -35.72 -1.05
C ILE A 158 34.43 -36.64 -0.13
N ILE A 159 34.22 -36.57 1.19
CA ILE A 159 34.94 -37.43 2.16
C ILE A 159 34.67 -38.92 1.86
N PHE A 160 33.41 -39.27 1.60
CA PHE A 160 33.02 -40.64 1.27
C PHE A 160 33.66 -41.14 -0.03
N CYS A 161 33.72 -40.28 -1.07
CA CYS A 161 34.39 -40.59 -2.33
C CYS A 161 35.90 -40.77 -2.15
N TYR A 162 36.55 -39.94 -1.33
CA TYR A 162 37.96 -40.08 -1.01
C TYR A 162 38.28 -41.36 -0.23
N LYS A 163 37.45 -41.72 0.77
CA LYS A 163 37.61 -43.01 1.47
C LYS A 163 37.44 -44.19 0.53
N ARG A 164 36.39 -44.20 -0.31
CA ARG A 164 36.17 -45.28 -1.30
C ARG A 164 37.26 -45.35 -2.37
N ARG A 165 37.86 -44.23 -2.79
CA ARG A 165 38.98 -44.28 -3.75
C ARG A 165 40.23 -44.92 -3.14
N LYS A 166 40.52 -44.67 -1.85
CA LYS A 166 41.68 -45.31 -1.19
C LYS A 166 41.56 -46.84 -1.14
N GLU A 167 40.35 -47.38 -1.06
CA GLU A 167 40.10 -48.83 -1.11
C GLU A 167 40.25 -49.43 -2.52
N LYS A 168 40.28 -48.61 -3.58
CA LYS A 168 40.47 -49.06 -4.97
C LYS A 168 41.90 -48.90 -5.51
N SER A 169 42.88 -48.55 -4.67
CA SER A 169 44.27 -48.28 -5.11
C SER A 169 45.34 -49.19 -4.49
N VAL A 170 45.00 -50.42 -4.10
CA VAL A 170 45.95 -51.50 -3.75
C VAL A 170 45.47 -52.75 -4.54
N ALA A 171 46.15 -53.37 -5.51
CA ALA A 171 47.57 -53.57 -5.87
C ALA A 171 47.70 -53.86 -7.40
N PRO A 172 48.79 -54.46 -7.94
CA PRO A 172 50.23 -54.16 -7.89
C PRO A 172 50.86 -53.98 -9.30
N SER A 173 52.00 -53.29 -9.36
CA SER A 173 52.91 -53.24 -10.52
C SER A 173 53.68 -54.56 -10.66
N GLU A 174 53.59 -55.25 -11.80
CA GLU A 174 54.69 -56.10 -12.30
C GLU A 174 54.80 -55.99 -13.83
N LEU A 175 56.00 -55.58 -14.27
CA LEU A 175 56.49 -55.77 -15.62
C LEU A 175 56.71 -57.27 -15.86
N THR A 176 56.40 -57.75 -17.06
CA THR A 176 57.23 -58.82 -17.65
C THR A 176 57.30 -58.61 -19.16
N ASP A 177 58.45 -58.07 -19.54
CA ASP A 177 59.00 -58.01 -20.89
C ASP A 177 59.63 -59.38 -21.23
N SER A 178 59.36 -59.90 -22.43
CA SER A 178 60.32 -60.63 -23.27
C SER A 178 59.61 -61.24 -24.48
N GLY A 179 60.02 -60.79 -25.67
CA GLY A 179 59.56 -61.32 -26.96
C GLY A 179 60.27 -62.60 -27.39
N PHE A 180 59.61 -63.35 -28.26
CA PHE A 180 60.23 -64.31 -29.20
C PHE A 180 59.29 -64.55 -30.41
N PHE A 181 59.76 -64.26 -31.63
CA PHE A 181 59.15 -64.57 -32.96
C PHE A 181 59.95 -65.72 -33.63
N PRO A 182 59.63 -66.26 -34.84
CA PRO A 182 58.37 -66.37 -35.61
C PRO A 182 58.12 -67.80 -36.19
N ALA A 183 56.96 -68.07 -36.83
CA ALA A 183 56.85 -69.08 -37.90
C ALA A 183 55.62 -68.86 -38.82
N ASN A 184 55.87 -69.02 -40.12
CA ASN A 184 54.96 -68.95 -41.28
C ASN A 184 53.75 -69.91 -41.26
N GLY A 185 52.71 -69.56 -42.03
CA GLY A 185 52.09 -70.53 -42.96
C GLY A 185 50.55 -70.56 -43.08
N SER A 186 50.08 -70.34 -44.32
CA SER A 186 48.81 -70.77 -44.97
C SER A 186 47.48 -70.21 -44.45
N PHE A 187 46.65 -69.49 -45.23
CA PHE A 187 45.92 -69.79 -46.50
C PHE A 187 44.50 -70.33 -46.26
N SER A 188 43.57 -69.87 -47.12
CA SER A 188 42.14 -70.23 -47.28
C SER A 188 41.14 -69.61 -46.30
N GLU A 189 39.91 -69.22 -46.65
CA GLU A 189 39.18 -68.91 -47.88
C GLU A 189 37.77 -68.44 -47.41
N MET A 190 37.13 -67.52 -48.12
CA MET A 190 35.76 -67.00 -47.94
C MET A 190 34.70 -68.08 -48.34
N PRO A 191 33.35 -67.93 -48.22
CA PRO A 191 32.60 -66.75 -48.72
C PRO A 191 31.25 -66.39 -48.05
N ASP A 192 30.76 -65.23 -48.48
CA ASP A 192 29.37 -64.76 -48.39
C ASP A 192 28.36 -65.65 -49.15
N VAL A 193 27.16 -65.78 -48.59
CA VAL A 193 25.94 -66.30 -49.25
C VAL A 193 24.83 -65.29 -48.91
N VAL A 194 24.52 -64.38 -49.83
CA VAL A 194 23.50 -64.45 -50.89
C VAL A 194 22.07 -64.17 -50.43
N ASN A 195 21.59 -63.06 -50.99
CA ASN A 195 20.24 -62.54 -51.09
C ASN A 195 19.33 -63.39 -52.00
N SER A 196 18.02 -63.43 -51.71
CA SER A 196 16.91 -63.83 -52.59
C SER A 196 15.61 -63.49 -51.85
N THR A 197 14.55 -62.88 -52.38
CA THR A 197 14.00 -62.76 -53.74
C THR A 197 12.86 -61.70 -53.69
N HIS A 198 12.77 -60.75 -54.63
CA HIS A 198 11.83 -60.70 -55.79
C HIS A 198 10.39 -60.27 -55.41
N THR A 199 9.79 -59.17 -55.89
CA THR A 199 9.33 -58.75 -57.24
C THR A 199 8.94 -57.25 -57.15
N GLY A 200 9.10 -56.32 -58.10
CA GLY A 200 8.95 -56.39 -59.55
C GLY A 200 7.51 -56.03 -59.95
N ASN A 201 7.31 -54.86 -60.60
CA ASN A 201 6.23 -54.40 -61.52
C ASN A 201 5.90 -52.90 -61.26
N ALA A 202 6.47 -51.92 -62.00
CA ALA A 202 6.08 -51.44 -63.34
C ALA A 202 4.65 -50.88 -63.40
N TYR A 203 4.48 -49.57 -63.65
CA TYR A 203 3.65 -48.96 -64.72
C TYR A 203 3.95 -47.46 -64.82
N LEU A 204 4.21 -47.00 -66.05
CA LEU A 204 4.25 -45.61 -66.51
C LEU A 204 2.88 -45.25 -67.07
N THR A 205 2.34 -44.10 -66.66
CA THR A 205 1.55 -43.14 -67.46
C THR A 205 1.51 -41.82 -66.70
#